data_AF-A0A965Y847-F1
#
_entry.id   AF-A0A965Y847-F1
#
_cell.length_a   1.000
_cell.length_b   1.000
_cell.length_c   1.000
_cell.angle_alpha   90.00
_cell.angle_beta   90.00
_cell.angle_gamma   90.00
#
_symmetry.space_group_name_H-M   'P 1'
#
loop_
_entity.id
_entity.type
_entity.pdbx_description
1 polymer ?
#
loop_
_entity_poly.entity_id
_entity_poly.type
_entity_poly.pdbx_seq_one_letter_code
_entity_poly.pdbx_strand_id
1 'polypeptide(L)'
;YEIVYRTRGWTGFYDRHDELYWNVTGNDWVFPIEKAVFRISLPGGAPLTVWDAFTGFRGEKGKDFRRTAEGTFETLRRLEPGEGFTVAAGWSKGIVSPPAPGVTERLTMLLTGGKSLVMAFYAVLFCGYYFLVWHRRGRDPDKRPVVPLFEPPEGIEPGFAGYFREMTYGPELLAADILQLAVKGVFRFAGKEEETVIFRTEKDLGELGLSPAEKALAETLAAGAGPDGLKVTAAGGKTFHTAGQQHMKNCFQRSGAYHSGNFGAIFWGLLFFLPMIWTTLYIETPLFTDLLDTILVPVLLFLSAGLIWLAALELSKAASGRRTFSRSYVIGMAFLLLFAGGGVLLTWNSLRLDPVVAGGYVFVSAAVFFFGRILPARTERGARLAEGIEGLAMYLGTAERHRLALLNPPEETPELFEKLLPYALALGTAETWANSFSDILERAKYAPGWNESMPAGDYGRAAFTCRFAEALAH
;
A
#
# COMPACT_ATOMS: atom_id res chain seq x y z
N TYR A 1 -10.21 73.28 21.27
CA TYR A 1 -11.15 72.48 20.46
C TYR A 1 -11.44 71.18 21.21
N GLU A 2 -12.49 70.47 20.86
CA GLU A 2 -12.84 69.17 21.45
C GLU A 2 -12.95 68.14 20.33
N ILE A 3 -12.38 66.94 20.52
CA ILE A 3 -12.49 65.81 19.60
C ILE A 3 -13.20 64.68 20.34
N VAL A 4 -14.37 64.29 19.84
CA VAL A 4 -15.14 63.17 20.37
C VAL A 4 -15.23 62.09 19.31
N TYR A 5 -14.84 60.86 19.66
CA TYR A 5 -14.90 59.72 18.76
C TYR A 5 -15.34 58.46 19.50
N ARG A 6 -15.84 57.48 18.74
CA ARG A 6 -16.17 56.14 19.21
C ARG A 6 -15.28 55.14 18.49
N THR A 7 -14.69 54.24 19.24
CA THR A 7 -13.82 53.19 18.73
C THR A 7 -14.10 51.86 19.41
N ARG A 8 -13.60 50.75 18.86
CA ARG A 8 -13.85 49.38 19.33
C ARG A 8 -12.55 48.59 19.35
N GLY A 9 -12.48 47.53 20.15
CA GLY A 9 -11.38 46.57 20.12
C GLY A 9 -10.16 46.90 20.99
N TRP A 10 -10.30 47.77 21.98
CA TRP A 10 -9.20 48.21 22.85
C TRP A 10 -9.09 47.45 24.17
N THR A 11 -10.09 46.64 24.48
CA THR A 11 -10.10 45.78 25.68
C THR A 11 -9.41 44.46 25.35
N GLY A 12 -8.34 44.16 26.07
CA GLY A 12 -7.76 42.82 26.14
C GLY A 12 -8.56 41.95 27.12
N PHE A 13 -8.94 40.75 26.69
CA PHE A 13 -9.67 39.79 27.52
C PHE A 13 -8.71 38.66 27.94
N TYR A 14 -8.23 38.66 29.19
CA TYR A 14 -7.30 37.64 29.72
C TYR A 14 -8.03 36.64 30.62
N ASP A 15 -7.44 35.51 31.02
CA ASP A 15 -8.18 34.50 31.80
C ASP A 15 -8.75 35.01 33.13
N ARG A 16 -8.06 35.96 33.79
CA ARG A 16 -8.39 36.41 35.15
C ARG A 16 -8.90 37.84 35.26
N HIS A 17 -8.63 38.69 34.26
CA HIS A 17 -9.02 40.10 34.25
C HIS A 17 -9.20 40.59 32.82
N ASP A 18 -9.82 41.74 32.66
CA ASP A 18 -9.86 42.49 31.40
C ASP A 18 -9.03 43.76 31.57
N GLU A 19 -8.40 44.24 30.51
CA GLU A 19 -7.49 45.38 30.56
C GLU A 19 -7.67 46.32 29.37
N LEU A 20 -7.56 47.62 29.63
CA LEU A 20 -7.32 48.65 28.62
C LEU A 20 -5.87 49.11 28.70
N TYR A 21 -5.10 48.83 27.65
CA TYR A 21 -3.78 49.41 27.45
C TYR A 21 -3.87 50.52 26.39
N TRP A 22 -3.77 51.78 26.82
CA TRP A 22 -4.07 52.93 25.97
C TRP A 22 -2.96 53.99 26.00
N ASN A 23 -2.41 54.30 24.82
CA ASN A 23 -1.52 55.45 24.66
C ASN A 23 -2.38 56.72 24.59
N VAL A 24 -2.45 57.44 25.70
CA VAL A 24 -3.37 58.58 25.95
C VAL A 24 -3.06 59.73 25.01
N THR A 25 -1.79 60.10 24.89
CA THR A 25 -1.36 61.25 24.10
C THR A 25 -0.81 60.84 22.74
N GLY A 26 -0.16 59.68 22.61
CA GLY A 26 0.76 59.38 21.51
C GLY A 26 2.14 60.01 21.74
N ASN A 27 3.09 59.69 20.86
CA ASN A 27 4.49 60.13 20.92
C ASN A 27 4.90 61.04 19.76
N ASP A 28 4.02 61.33 18.80
CA ASP A 28 4.39 62.01 17.55
C ASP A 28 4.16 63.53 17.60
N TRP A 29 3.94 64.10 18.78
CA TRP A 29 3.75 65.54 18.97
C TRP A 29 5.08 66.30 18.85
N VAL A 30 5.10 67.31 17.99
CA VAL A 30 6.26 68.19 17.76
C VAL A 30 6.36 69.37 18.74
N PHE A 31 5.46 69.43 19.72
CA PHE A 31 5.40 70.47 20.73
C PHE A 31 5.22 69.85 22.12
N PRO A 32 5.66 70.54 23.20
CA PRO A 32 5.53 70.02 24.55
C PRO A 32 4.06 69.98 25.01
N ILE A 33 3.72 68.99 25.83
CA ILE A 33 2.42 68.88 26.49
C ILE A 33 2.61 69.25 27.96
N GLU A 34 2.13 70.43 28.36
CA GLU A 34 2.29 70.96 29.72
C GLU A 34 1.69 70.02 30.79
N LYS A 35 0.53 69.44 30.50
CA LYS A 35 -0.16 68.51 31.39
C LYS A 35 -1.07 67.57 30.62
N ALA A 36 -0.99 66.27 30.91
CA ALA A 36 -1.94 65.28 30.41
C ALA A 36 -2.74 64.67 31.58
N VAL A 37 -4.05 64.51 31.38
CA VAL A 37 -4.95 63.86 32.34
C VAL A 37 -5.77 62.80 31.61
N PHE A 38 -5.70 61.57 32.09
CA PHE A 38 -6.52 60.46 31.62
C PHE A 38 -7.59 60.12 32.64
N ARG A 39 -8.82 59.92 32.18
CA ARG A 39 -9.96 59.48 32.98
C ARG A 39 -10.65 58.32 32.30
N ILE A 40 -10.75 57.18 32.99
CA ILE A 40 -11.55 56.03 32.57
C ILE A 40 -12.80 55.92 33.43
N SER A 41 -13.94 55.66 32.79
CA SER A 41 -15.19 55.32 33.46
C SER A 41 -15.67 53.97 32.96
N LEU A 42 -15.81 53.02 33.88
CA LEU A 42 -16.30 51.68 33.57
C LEU A 42 -17.82 51.61 33.77
N PRO A 43 -18.53 50.73 33.02
CA PRO A 43 -19.94 50.44 33.26
C PRO A 43 -20.22 50.15 34.75
N GLY A 44 -21.25 50.79 35.30
CA GLY A 44 -21.64 50.62 36.71
C GLY A 44 -20.64 51.18 37.74
N GLY A 45 -19.60 51.90 37.33
CA GLY A 45 -18.60 52.46 38.24
C GLY A 45 -17.66 51.41 38.85
N ALA A 46 -17.45 50.28 38.16
CA ALA A 46 -16.58 49.22 38.63
C ALA A 46 -15.15 49.74 38.93
N PRO A 47 -14.52 49.31 40.04
CA PRO A 47 -13.18 49.75 40.39
C PRO A 47 -12.12 49.09 39.51
N LEU A 48 -10.96 49.75 39.39
CA LEU A 48 -9.78 49.15 38.77
C LEU A 48 -9.11 48.18 39.74
N THR A 49 -8.78 46.98 39.28
CA THR A 49 -8.12 45.94 40.09
C THR A 49 -6.61 45.99 39.97
N VAL A 50 -6.10 46.26 38.77
CA VAL A 50 -4.67 46.42 38.48
C VAL A 50 -4.53 47.64 37.59
N TRP A 51 -3.54 48.48 37.83
CA TRP A 51 -3.28 49.63 36.97
C TRP A 51 -1.82 50.01 37.02
N ASP A 52 -1.36 50.60 35.92
CA ASP A 52 -0.05 51.22 35.82
C ASP A 52 -0.08 52.33 34.76
N ALA A 53 0.88 53.23 34.80
CA ALA A 53 1.05 54.21 33.72
C ALA A 53 2.53 54.46 33.44
N PHE A 54 2.79 55.01 32.25
CA PHE A 54 4.13 55.19 31.73
C PHE A 54 4.25 56.54 31.02
N THR A 55 5.33 57.24 31.31
CA THR A 55 5.71 58.50 30.66
C THR A 55 7.09 58.36 30.01
N GLY A 56 7.33 59.09 28.92
CA GLY A 56 8.65 59.16 28.28
C GLY A 56 8.62 58.85 26.79
N PHE A 57 9.79 58.67 26.18
CA PHE A 57 9.93 58.34 24.77
C PHE A 57 9.45 56.91 24.47
N ARG A 58 9.28 56.59 23.19
CA ARG A 58 8.85 55.26 22.75
C ARG A 58 9.78 54.17 23.31
N GLY A 59 9.23 53.26 24.10
CA GLY A 59 9.96 52.15 24.72
C GLY A 59 10.44 52.42 26.15
N GLU A 60 10.41 53.67 26.60
CA GLU A 60 10.70 54.03 27.99
C GLU A 60 9.53 53.72 28.92
N LYS A 61 9.86 53.43 30.19
CA LYS A 61 8.89 53.08 31.23
C LYS A 61 8.95 54.06 32.40
N GLY A 62 9.08 55.35 32.10
CA GLY A 62 9.11 56.41 33.12
C GLY A 62 7.84 56.44 33.96
N LYS A 63 7.95 56.96 35.18
CA LYS A 63 6.89 56.92 36.20
C LYS A 63 6.49 58.31 36.70
N ASP A 64 6.63 59.33 35.85
CA ASP A 64 6.31 60.71 36.19
C ASP A 64 4.81 60.99 36.10
N PHE A 65 4.01 60.20 36.81
CA PHE A 65 2.56 60.35 36.90
C PHE A 65 2.10 60.16 38.33
N ARG A 66 0.89 60.63 38.63
CA ARG A 66 0.18 60.28 39.86
C ARG A 66 -1.27 59.95 39.57
N ARG A 67 -1.84 59.13 40.45
CA ARG A 67 -3.26 58.83 40.48
C ARG A 67 -3.96 59.82 41.42
N THR A 68 -4.97 60.53 40.94
CA THR A 68 -5.67 61.57 41.73
C THR A 68 -7.03 61.13 42.23
N ALA A 69 -7.65 60.15 41.56
CA ALA A 69 -8.93 59.55 41.95
C ALA A 69 -9.05 58.14 41.33
N GLU A 70 -10.13 57.43 41.64
CA GLU A 70 -10.45 56.17 40.96
C GLU A 70 -10.51 56.39 39.44
N GLY A 71 -9.74 55.63 38.67
CA GLY A 71 -9.67 55.77 37.21
C GLY A 71 -9.09 57.09 36.67
N THR A 72 -8.47 57.94 37.49
CA THR A 72 -7.88 59.21 37.03
C THR A 72 -6.37 59.28 37.25
N PHE A 73 -5.63 59.53 36.17
CA PHE A 73 -4.17 59.59 36.14
C PHE A 73 -3.72 60.90 35.51
N GLU A 74 -2.70 61.53 36.06
CA GLU A 74 -2.13 62.77 35.52
C GLU A 74 -0.60 62.78 35.56
N THR A 75 0.00 63.49 34.60
CA THR A 75 1.45 63.68 34.55
C THR A 75 1.94 64.63 35.66
N LEU A 76 3.12 64.35 36.21
CA LEU A 76 3.77 65.18 37.24
C LEU A 76 4.61 66.31 36.65
N ARG A 77 5.08 66.12 35.42
CA ARG A 77 5.85 67.10 34.65
C ARG A 77 5.27 67.27 33.26
N ARG A 78 5.72 68.31 32.57
CA ARG A 78 5.49 68.48 31.14
C ARG A 78 6.16 67.34 30.36
N LEU A 79 5.52 66.92 29.28
CA LEU A 79 6.07 65.98 28.30
C LEU A 79 6.75 66.77 27.20
N GLU A 80 8.02 66.47 26.93
CA GLU A 80 8.79 67.09 25.85
C GLU A 80 8.32 66.56 24.46
N PRO A 81 8.63 67.25 23.35
CA PRO A 81 8.34 66.75 22.01
C PRO A 81 8.89 65.32 21.83
N GLY A 82 8.04 64.37 21.42
CA GLY A 82 8.40 62.95 21.31
C GLY A 82 8.04 62.08 22.53
N GLU A 83 7.83 62.66 23.71
CA GLU A 83 7.38 61.93 24.88
C GLU A 83 5.86 61.70 24.86
N GLY A 84 5.44 60.59 25.46
CA GLY A 84 4.03 60.20 25.52
C GLY A 84 3.60 59.77 26.91
N PHE A 85 2.29 59.62 27.08
CA PHE A 85 1.66 59.12 28.29
C PHE A 85 0.76 57.92 27.96
N THR A 86 1.03 56.78 28.58
CA THR A 86 0.28 55.53 28.37
C THR A 86 -0.26 55.02 29.70
N VAL A 87 -1.51 54.54 29.70
CA VAL A 87 -2.16 53.99 30.89
C VAL A 87 -2.59 52.55 30.60
N ALA A 88 -2.25 51.66 31.52
CA ALA A 88 -2.70 50.28 31.60
C ALA A 88 -3.70 50.19 32.76
N ALA A 89 -4.95 49.85 32.49
CA ALA A 89 -6.01 49.80 33.50
C ALA A 89 -6.78 48.50 33.36
N GLY A 90 -6.72 47.65 34.39
CA GLY A 90 -7.37 46.35 34.47
C GLY A 90 -8.52 46.31 35.49
N TRP A 91 -9.50 45.46 35.24
CA TRP A 91 -10.68 45.25 36.08
C TRP A 91 -11.13 43.79 36.09
N SER A 92 -12.03 43.43 37.02
CA SER A 92 -12.59 42.07 37.12
C SER A 92 -13.42 41.70 35.89
N LYS A 93 -13.45 40.40 35.56
CA LYS A 93 -14.28 39.87 34.47
C LYS A 93 -15.76 40.21 34.60
N GLY A 94 -16.43 40.33 33.45
CA GLY A 94 -17.88 40.48 33.37
C GLY A 94 -18.39 41.92 33.32
N ILE A 95 -17.49 42.91 33.44
CA ILE A 95 -17.83 44.33 33.28
C ILE A 95 -17.97 44.72 31.80
N VAL A 96 -17.08 44.18 30.95
CA VAL A 96 -17.13 44.34 29.49
C VAL A 96 -17.30 42.97 28.87
N SER A 97 -18.25 42.81 27.95
CA SER A 97 -18.46 41.53 27.28
C SER A 97 -17.43 41.31 26.18
N PRO A 98 -16.80 40.12 26.08
CA PRO A 98 -15.95 39.78 24.96
C PRO A 98 -16.76 39.77 23.66
N PRO A 99 -16.12 40.05 22.50
CA PRO A 99 -16.78 39.87 21.22
C PRO A 99 -17.24 38.41 21.07
N ALA A 100 -18.39 38.20 20.45
CA ALA A 100 -18.84 36.84 20.17
C ALA A 100 -17.80 36.12 19.29
N PRO A 101 -17.49 34.84 19.55
CA PRO A 101 -16.51 34.11 18.78
C PRO A 101 -16.92 34.08 17.31
N GLY A 102 -15.93 34.26 16.43
CA GLY A 102 -16.12 34.23 14.98
C GLY A 102 -16.63 32.87 14.49
N VAL A 103 -17.06 32.81 13.24
CA VAL A 103 -17.56 31.54 12.65
C VAL A 103 -16.49 30.44 12.70
N THR A 104 -15.24 30.79 12.40
CA THR A 104 -14.10 29.87 12.44
C THR A 104 -13.79 29.40 13.86
N GLU A 105 -13.80 30.29 14.83
CA GLU A 105 -13.58 29.96 16.25
C GLU A 105 -14.66 29.03 16.79
N ARG A 106 -15.94 29.29 16.45
CA ARG A 106 -17.05 28.38 16.78
C ARG A 106 -16.89 27.01 16.13
N LEU A 107 -16.45 26.97 14.86
CA LEU A 107 -16.18 25.73 14.14
C LEU A 107 -15.05 24.95 14.82
N THR A 108 -13.95 25.62 15.18
CA THR A 108 -12.82 25.02 15.88
C THR A 108 -13.23 24.46 17.24
N MET A 109 -14.01 25.22 18.03
CA MET A 109 -14.53 24.74 19.31
C MET A 109 -15.43 23.50 19.13
N LEU A 110 -16.30 23.50 18.12
CA LEU A 110 -17.18 22.37 17.81
C LEU A 110 -16.37 21.12 17.41
N LEU A 111 -15.42 21.26 16.49
CA LEU A 111 -14.62 20.14 15.98
C LEU A 111 -13.65 19.61 17.05
N THR A 112 -13.07 20.50 17.87
CA THR A 112 -12.19 20.13 18.99
C THR A 112 -12.96 19.36 20.06
N GLY A 113 -14.13 19.88 20.48
CA GLY A 113 -15.00 19.20 21.44
C GLY A 113 -15.57 17.88 20.90
N GLY A 114 -15.82 17.80 19.59
CA GLY A 114 -16.37 16.64 18.89
C GLY A 114 -15.34 15.72 18.22
N LYS A 115 -14.04 15.88 18.48
CA LYS A 115 -12.97 15.21 17.70
C LYS A 115 -13.13 13.68 17.60
N SER A 116 -13.62 13.02 18.64
CA SER A 116 -13.89 11.57 18.61
C SER A 116 -14.99 11.21 17.62
N LEU A 117 -16.05 12.01 17.54
CA LEU A 117 -17.14 11.82 16.56
C LEU A 117 -16.65 12.13 15.14
N VAL A 118 -15.79 13.15 14.97
CA VAL A 118 -15.18 13.47 13.68
C VAL A 118 -14.32 12.30 13.18
N MET A 119 -13.45 11.75 14.03
CA MET A 119 -12.62 10.60 13.67
C MET A 119 -13.46 9.34 13.41
N ALA A 120 -14.51 9.10 14.22
CA ALA A 120 -15.45 8.00 13.99
C ALA A 120 -16.22 8.15 12.67
N PHE A 121 -16.63 9.36 12.31
CA PHE A 121 -17.28 9.67 11.03
C PHE A 121 -16.37 9.28 9.86
N TYR A 122 -15.10 9.68 9.88
CA TYR A 122 -14.15 9.28 8.84
C TYR A 122 -13.93 7.77 8.83
N ALA A 123 -13.76 7.13 9.99
CA ALA A 123 -13.63 5.67 10.07
C ALA A 123 -14.81 4.94 9.41
N VAL A 124 -16.05 5.36 9.70
CA VAL A 124 -17.26 4.79 9.09
C VAL A 124 -17.35 5.11 7.60
N LEU A 125 -17.01 6.33 7.18
CA LEU A 125 -17.01 6.73 5.78
C LEU A 125 -16.02 5.88 4.95
N PHE A 126 -14.79 5.73 5.43
CA PHE A 126 -13.76 4.94 4.77
C PHE A 126 -14.12 3.45 4.73
N CYS A 127 -14.49 2.86 5.87
CA CYS A 127 -14.89 1.46 5.94
C CYS A 127 -16.15 1.20 5.10
N GLY A 128 -17.13 2.09 5.13
CA GLY A 128 -18.35 2.00 4.34
C GLY A 128 -18.07 2.06 2.84
N TYR A 129 -17.24 3.01 2.39
CA TYR A 129 -16.81 3.09 1.00
C TYR A 129 -16.12 1.80 0.55
N TYR A 130 -15.08 1.36 1.26
CA TYR A 130 -14.33 0.18 0.85
C TYR A 130 -15.14 -1.10 0.97
N PHE A 131 -16.01 -1.22 1.97
CA PHE A 131 -16.95 -2.34 2.08
C PHE A 131 -17.90 -2.40 0.89
N LEU A 132 -18.47 -1.26 0.47
CA LEU A 132 -19.35 -1.19 -0.70
C LEU A 132 -18.63 -1.55 -2.00
N VAL A 133 -17.37 -1.11 -2.16
CA VAL A 133 -16.55 -1.47 -3.32
C VAL A 133 -16.21 -2.97 -3.29
N TRP A 134 -15.77 -3.48 -2.15
CA TRP A 134 -15.45 -4.90 -1.96
C TRP A 134 -16.68 -5.77 -2.23
N HIS A 135 -17.84 -5.42 -1.68
CA HIS A 135 -19.08 -6.15 -1.90
C HIS A 135 -19.49 -6.20 -3.38
N ARG A 136 -19.20 -5.14 -4.16
CA ARG A 136 -19.57 -5.07 -5.58
C ARG A 136 -18.52 -5.63 -6.54
N ARG A 137 -17.22 -5.54 -6.20
CA ARG A 137 -16.11 -5.79 -7.15
C ARG A 137 -14.97 -6.63 -6.59
N GLY A 138 -14.91 -6.82 -5.28
CA GLY A 138 -13.84 -7.58 -4.60
C GLY A 138 -14.25 -8.99 -4.20
N ARG A 139 -15.50 -9.40 -4.45
CA ARG A 139 -15.94 -10.79 -4.26
C ARG A 139 -15.59 -11.59 -5.49
N ASP A 140 -14.88 -12.70 -5.29
CA ASP A 140 -14.68 -13.67 -6.36
C ASP A 140 -16.03 -14.18 -6.87
N PRO A 141 -16.16 -14.43 -8.19
CA PRO A 141 -17.35 -15.07 -8.76
C PRO A 141 -17.67 -16.40 -8.07
N ASP A 142 -18.96 -16.77 -8.05
CA ASP A 142 -19.40 -18.02 -7.42
C ASP A 142 -18.64 -19.22 -7.99
N LYS A 143 -18.05 -20.01 -7.07
CA LYS A 143 -17.37 -21.26 -7.39
C LYS A 143 -18.39 -22.28 -7.86
N ARG A 144 -18.23 -22.78 -9.07
CA ARG A 144 -18.98 -23.92 -9.57
C ARG A 144 -18.38 -25.22 -9.03
N PRO A 145 -19.15 -26.31 -8.94
CA PRO A 145 -18.59 -27.63 -8.69
C PRO A 145 -17.50 -27.94 -9.71
N VAL A 146 -16.28 -28.19 -9.23
CA VAL A 146 -15.17 -28.58 -10.09
C VAL A 146 -15.37 -30.04 -10.47
N VAL A 147 -15.47 -30.29 -11.77
CA VAL A 147 -15.55 -31.64 -12.33
C VAL A 147 -14.20 -32.01 -12.95
N PRO A 148 -13.80 -33.29 -12.93
CA PRO A 148 -12.61 -33.74 -13.64
C PRO A 148 -12.68 -33.36 -15.13
N LEU A 149 -11.61 -32.77 -15.66
CA LEU A 149 -11.49 -32.45 -17.09
C LEU A 149 -10.37 -33.28 -17.71
N PHE A 150 -10.65 -33.88 -18.86
CA PHE A 150 -9.71 -34.74 -19.59
C PHE A 150 -8.76 -33.97 -20.50
N GLU A 151 -9.11 -32.72 -20.82
CA GLU A 151 -8.33 -31.85 -21.69
C GLU A 151 -7.95 -30.55 -20.98
N PRO A 152 -6.79 -29.97 -21.30
CA PRO A 152 -6.39 -28.70 -20.75
C PRO A 152 -7.33 -27.58 -21.24
N PRO A 153 -7.52 -26.51 -20.43
CA PRO A 153 -8.28 -25.36 -20.88
C PRO A 153 -7.71 -24.77 -22.17
N GLU A 154 -8.60 -24.34 -23.07
CA GLU A 154 -8.23 -23.92 -24.41
C GLU A 154 -7.24 -22.75 -24.40
N GLY A 155 -6.14 -22.90 -25.16
CA GLY A 155 -5.11 -21.88 -25.30
C GLY A 155 -4.26 -21.63 -24.06
N ILE A 156 -4.27 -22.55 -23.08
CA ILE A 156 -3.51 -22.43 -21.83
C ILE A 156 -2.36 -23.42 -21.86
N GLU A 157 -1.13 -22.90 -21.80
CA GLU A 157 0.10 -23.69 -21.73
C GLU A 157 0.35 -24.24 -20.32
N PRO A 158 1.11 -25.33 -20.17
CA PRO A 158 1.39 -25.95 -18.88
C PRO A 158 1.96 -24.98 -17.84
N GLY A 159 3.02 -24.25 -18.18
CA GLY A 159 3.64 -23.31 -17.26
C GLY A 159 2.73 -22.13 -16.92
N PHE A 160 1.84 -21.70 -17.83
CA PHE A 160 0.82 -20.72 -17.49
C PHE A 160 -0.25 -21.30 -16.56
N ALA A 161 -0.65 -22.57 -16.73
CA ALA A 161 -1.59 -23.24 -15.83
C ALA A 161 -1.03 -23.35 -14.39
N GLY A 162 0.22 -23.77 -14.25
CA GLY A 162 0.92 -23.81 -12.96
C GLY A 162 1.11 -22.41 -12.36
N TYR A 163 1.50 -21.43 -13.19
CA TYR A 163 1.67 -20.04 -12.76
C TYR A 163 0.34 -19.46 -12.26
N PHE A 164 -0.77 -19.74 -12.93
CA PHE A 164 -2.08 -19.23 -12.55
C PHE A 164 -2.56 -19.75 -11.19
N ARG A 165 -2.10 -20.94 -10.79
CA ARG A 165 -2.40 -21.54 -9.47
C ARG A 165 -1.57 -20.92 -8.35
N GLU A 166 -0.25 -20.83 -8.54
CA GLU A 166 0.70 -20.43 -7.48
C GLU A 166 1.11 -18.94 -7.54
N MET A 167 0.83 -18.25 -8.65
CA MET A 167 1.28 -16.89 -8.98
C MET A 167 2.81 -16.72 -8.95
N THR A 168 3.55 -17.82 -9.14
CA THR A 168 5.01 -17.90 -9.18
C THR A 168 5.46 -18.74 -10.37
N TYR A 169 6.55 -18.35 -11.02
CA TYR A 169 7.13 -19.10 -12.13
C TYR A 169 8.52 -19.61 -11.75
N GLY A 170 8.60 -20.90 -11.44
CA GLY A 170 9.83 -21.59 -11.01
C GLY A 170 10.45 -22.47 -12.10
N PRO A 171 11.61 -23.09 -11.80
CA PRO A 171 12.27 -24.05 -12.69
C PRO A 171 11.36 -25.20 -13.13
N GLU A 172 10.43 -25.65 -12.28
CA GLU A 172 9.50 -26.74 -12.57
C GLU A 172 8.49 -26.38 -13.67
N LEU A 173 8.03 -25.12 -13.69
CA LEU A 173 7.13 -24.63 -14.73
C LEU A 173 7.88 -24.39 -16.04
N LEU A 174 9.13 -23.92 -15.95
CA LEU A 174 10.02 -23.85 -17.12
C LEU A 174 10.27 -25.23 -17.71
N ALA A 175 10.51 -26.24 -16.87
CA ALA A 175 10.67 -27.62 -17.29
C ALA A 175 9.42 -28.15 -18.01
N ALA A 176 8.23 -27.85 -17.49
CA ALA A 176 6.96 -28.22 -18.10
C ALA A 176 6.77 -27.58 -19.49
N ASP A 177 7.08 -26.28 -19.64
CA ASP A 177 6.98 -25.62 -20.95
C ASP A 177 8.04 -26.11 -21.95
N ILE A 178 9.27 -26.41 -21.49
CA ILE A 178 10.30 -27.03 -22.35
C ILE A 178 9.85 -28.43 -22.80
N LEU A 179 9.25 -29.21 -21.90
CA LEU A 179 8.70 -30.52 -22.21
C LEU A 179 7.52 -30.41 -23.21
N GLN A 180 6.67 -29.39 -23.07
CA GLN A 180 5.60 -29.10 -24.03
C GLN A 180 6.14 -28.82 -25.44
N LEU A 181 7.25 -28.09 -25.54
CA LEU A 181 7.94 -27.83 -26.81
C LEU A 181 8.55 -29.13 -27.38
N ALA A 182 9.07 -30.02 -26.53
CA ALA A 182 9.59 -31.32 -26.93
C ALA A 182 8.49 -32.24 -27.47
N VAL A 183 7.34 -32.31 -26.79
CA VAL A 183 6.15 -33.07 -27.25
C VAL A 183 5.62 -32.52 -28.59
N LYS A 184 5.63 -31.19 -28.79
CA LYS A 184 5.31 -30.57 -30.08
C LYS A 184 6.40 -30.76 -31.14
N GLY A 185 7.51 -31.40 -30.81
CA GLY A 185 8.59 -31.74 -31.73
C GLY A 185 9.55 -30.60 -32.05
N VAL A 186 9.57 -29.53 -31.25
CA VAL A 186 10.51 -28.41 -31.39
C VAL A 186 11.92 -28.83 -30.94
N PHE A 187 11.99 -29.59 -29.86
CA PHE A 187 13.23 -30.05 -29.24
C PHE A 187 13.26 -31.56 -29.08
N ARG A 188 14.46 -32.12 -29.07
CA ARG A 188 14.74 -33.49 -28.62
C ARG A 188 15.79 -33.45 -27.51
N PHE A 189 15.69 -34.38 -26.57
CA PHE A 189 16.64 -34.57 -25.48
C PHE A 189 17.54 -35.77 -25.78
N ALA A 190 18.82 -35.63 -25.50
CA ALA A 190 19.77 -36.74 -25.51
C ALA A 190 20.74 -36.63 -24.31
N GLY A 191 21.46 -37.72 -24.02
CA GLY A 191 22.38 -37.79 -22.87
C GLY A 191 21.73 -38.36 -21.61
N LYS A 192 22.55 -38.80 -20.64
CA LYS A 192 22.06 -39.39 -19.39
C LYS A 192 21.60 -38.30 -18.41
N GLU A 193 20.88 -38.68 -17.35
CA GLU A 193 20.16 -37.77 -16.43
C GLU A 193 20.94 -36.50 -16.01
N GLU A 194 22.23 -36.62 -15.64
CA GLU A 194 23.08 -35.48 -15.21
C GLU A 194 23.72 -34.68 -16.37
N GLU A 195 23.62 -35.18 -17.60
CA GLU A 195 24.21 -34.58 -18.82
C GLU A 195 23.14 -34.40 -19.91
N THR A 196 21.90 -34.11 -19.54
CA THR A 196 20.82 -33.91 -20.51
C THR A 196 21.13 -32.71 -21.41
N VAL A 197 21.03 -32.93 -22.73
CA VAL A 197 21.27 -31.92 -23.75
C VAL A 197 20.03 -31.76 -24.63
N ILE A 198 19.62 -30.51 -24.84
CA ILE A 198 18.46 -30.14 -25.65
C ILE A 198 18.93 -29.75 -27.06
N PHE A 199 18.44 -30.45 -28.08
CA PHE A 199 18.71 -30.17 -29.48
C PHE A 199 17.47 -29.63 -30.19
N ARG A 200 17.64 -28.59 -30.99
CA ARG A 200 16.60 -28.05 -31.87
C ARG A 200 16.39 -29.01 -33.06
N THR A 201 15.13 -29.34 -33.37
CA THR A 201 14.78 -30.12 -34.56
C THR A 201 14.72 -29.24 -35.81
N GLU A 202 14.74 -29.86 -36.99
CA GLU A 202 14.62 -29.15 -38.28
C GLU A 202 13.17 -28.74 -38.62
N LYS A 203 12.19 -29.06 -37.78
CA LYS A 203 10.78 -28.74 -38.02
C LYS A 203 10.54 -27.23 -37.99
N ASP A 204 9.74 -26.72 -38.92
CA ASP A 204 9.34 -25.31 -38.92
C ASP A 204 8.41 -25.01 -37.72
N LEU A 205 8.75 -23.98 -36.94
CA LEU A 205 7.93 -23.50 -35.81
C LEU A 205 6.55 -23.02 -36.26
N GLY A 206 6.40 -22.59 -37.51
CA GLY A 206 5.13 -22.15 -38.09
C GLY A 206 4.07 -23.25 -38.18
N GLU A 207 4.50 -24.49 -38.38
CA GLU A 207 3.62 -25.65 -38.62
C GLU A 207 3.19 -26.36 -37.31
N LEU A 208 3.82 -26.04 -36.19
CA LEU A 208 3.66 -26.76 -34.91
C LEU A 208 2.58 -26.20 -33.98
N GLY A 209 1.76 -25.25 -34.46
CA GLY A 209 0.65 -24.69 -33.68
C GLY A 209 1.09 -24.04 -32.35
N LEU A 210 2.29 -23.45 -32.32
CA LEU A 210 2.86 -22.84 -31.13
C LEU A 210 2.19 -21.50 -30.79
N SER A 211 1.91 -21.29 -29.52
CA SER A 211 1.47 -19.98 -29.01
C SER A 211 2.59 -18.94 -29.15
N PRO A 212 2.26 -17.63 -29.12
CA PRO A 212 3.29 -16.60 -29.11
C PRO A 212 4.30 -16.74 -27.96
N ALA A 213 3.86 -17.21 -26.80
CA ALA A 213 4.74 -17.45 -25.66
C ALA A 213 5.68 -18.63 -25.93
N GLU A 214 5.14 -19.76 -26.41
CA GLU A 214 5.92 -20.95 -26.78
C GLU A 214 6.95 -20.65 -27.87
N LYS A 215 6.60 -19.87 -28.90
CA LYS A 215 7.54 -19.43 -29.94
C LYS A 215 8.69 -18.62 -29.34
N ALA A 216 8.39 -17.65 -28.49
CA ALA A 216 9.42 -16.83 -27.84
C ALA A 216 10.34 -17.67 -26.93
N LEU A 217 9.78 -18.66 -26.23
CA LEU A 217 10.56 -19.60 -25.43
C LEU A 217 11.47 -20.46 -26.32
N ALA A 218 10.94 -21.03 -27.40
CA ALA A 218 11.69 -21.82 -28.36
C ALA A 218 12.85 -21.03 -28.98
N GLU A 219 12.61 -19.78 -29.40
CA GLU A 219 13.65 -18.90 -29.96
C GLU A 219 14.73 -18.57 -28.95
N THR A 220 14.37 -18.31 -27.69
CA THR A 220 15.33 -18.00 -26.62
C THR A 220 16.23 -19.20 -26.32
N LEU A 221 15.65 -20.40 -26.26
CA LEU A 221 16.39 -21.64 -26.03
C LEU A 221 17.29 -21.97 -27.23
N ALA A 222 16.79 -21.78 -28.46
CA ALA A 222 17.55 -22.01 -29.68
C ALA A 222 18.73 -21.03 -29.84
N ALA A 223 18.54 -19.75 -29.48
CA ALA A 223 19.60 -18.75 -29.51
C ALA A 223 20.74 -19.05 -28.52
N GLY A 224 20.42 -19.72 -27.41
CA GLY A 224 21.40 -20.19 -26.44
C GLY A 224 21.98 -21.56 -26.75
N ALA A 225 21.45 -22.29 -27.73
CA ALA A 225 21.93 -23.60 -28.13
C ALA A 225 23.09 -23.46 -29.13
N GLY A 226 24.23 -24.07 -28.82
CA GLY A 226 25.35 -24.21 -29.76
C GLY A 226 25.16 -25.39 -30.73
N PRO A 227 26.15 -25.67 -31.60
CA PRO A 227 26.12 -26.85 -32.47
C PRO A 227 26.04 -28.17 -31.70
N ASP A 228 26.54 -28.19 -30.46
CA ASP A 228 26.49 -29.34 -29.56
C ASP A 228 25.20 -29.40 -28.71
N GLY A 229 24.22 -28.55 -28.97
CA GLY A 229 22.97 -28.44 -28.20
C GLY A 229 23.09 -27.61 -26.91
N LEU A 230 21.97 -27.45 -26.21
CA LEU A 230 21.88 -26.69 -24.95
C LEU A 230 21.95 -27.66 -23.76
N LYS A 231 23.06 -27.62 -23.02
CA LYS A 231 23.26 -28.49 -21.84
C LYS A 231 22.45 -27.99 -20.64
N VAL A 232 21.75 -28.91 -19.97
CA VAL A 232 20.99 -28.66 -18.73
C VAL A 232 21.94 -28.72 -17.53
N THR A 233 22.93 -27.84 -17.56
CA THR A 233 23.95 -27.67 -16.51
C THR A 233 24.24 -26.17 -16.34
N ALA A 234 25.16 -25.82 -15.44
CA ALA A 234 25.63 -24.44 -15.26
C ALA A 234 26.02 -23.72 -16.56
N ALA A 235 26.48 -24.47 -17.59
CA ALA A 235 26.82 -23.91 -18.89
C ALA A 235 25.60 -23.33 -19.64
N GLY A 236 24.43 -23.97 -19.53
CA GLY A 236 23.16 -23.49 -20.11
C GLY A 236 22.36 -22.58 -19.17
N GLY A 237 22.76 -22.47 -17.90
CA GLY A 237 22.01 -21.78 -16.84
C GLY A 237 21.63 -20.33 -17.17
N LYS A 238 22.50 -19.57 -17.85
CA LYS A 238 22.18 -18.18 -18.25
C LYS A 238 21.01 -18.12 -19.25
N THR A 239 20.95 -19.08 -20.18
CA THR A 239 19.88 -19.19 -21.17
C THR A 239 18.57 -19.55 -20.48
N PHE A 240 18.57 -20.58 -19.62
CA PHE A 240 17.38 -20.97 -18.85
C PHE A 240 16.88 -19.86 -17.92
N HIS A 241 17.79 -19.13 -17.27
CA HIS A 241 17.44 -17.99 -16.44
C HIS A 241 16.77 -16.87 -17.27
N THR A 242 17.33 -16.55 -18.43
CA THR A 242 16.77 -15.54 -19.33
C THR A 242 15.39 -15.96 -19.85
N ALA A 243 15.27 -17.22 -20.31
CA ALA A 243 14.03 -17.81 -20.76
C ALA A 243 12.96 -17.80 -19.66
N GLY A 244 13.30 -18.24 -18.45
CA GLY A 244 12.40 -18.24 -17.30
C GLY A 244 11.94 -16.84 -16.91
N GLN A 245 12.84 -15.84 -16.88
CA GLN A 245 12.45 -14.45 -16.60
C GLN A 245 11.51 -13.87 -17.65
N GLN A 246 11.76 -14.14 -18.93
CA GLN A 246 10.90 -13.67 -20.02
C GLN A 246 9.51 -14.32 -19.93
N HIS A 247 9.46 -15.64 -19.71
CA HIS A 247 8.19 -16.35 -19.58
C HIS A 247 7.41 -15.92 -18.33
N MET A 248 8.09 -15.70 -17.20
CA MET A 248 7.47 -15.14 -15.99
C MET A 248 6.83 -13.77 -16.27
N LYS A 249 7.52 -12.88 -17.00
CA LYS A 249 6.95 -11.56 -17.39
C LYS A 249 5.72 -11.72 -18.28
N ASN A 250 5.77 -12.63 -19.25
CA ASN A 250 4.63 -12.92 -20.13
C ASN A 250 3.43 -13.46 -19.33
N CYS A 251 3.67 -14.41 -18.42
CA CYS A 251 2.65 -14.96 -17.53
C CYS A 251 2.04 -13.86 -16.65
N PHE A 252 2.87 -13.01 -16.05
CA PHE A 252 2.41 -11.90 -15.22
C PHE A 252 1.52 -10.92 -16.01
N GLN A 253 1.97 -10.47 -17.19
CA GLN A 253 1.19 -9.56 -18.04
C GLN A 253 -0.15 -10.18 -18.46
N ARG A 254 -0.13 -11.45 -18.89
CA ARG A 254 -1.33 -12.17 -19.30
C ARG A 254 -2.30 -12.43 -18.15
N SER A 255 -1.78 -12.66 -16.94
CA SER A 255 -2.60 -12.88 -15.73
C SER A 255 -3.50 -11.68 -15.38
N GLY A 256 -3.14 -10.48 -15.83
CA GLY A 256 -3.93 -9.26 -15.64
C GLY A 256 -5.30 -9.31 -16.31
N ALA A 257 -5.50 -10.11 -17.36
CA ALA A 257 -6.82 -10.31 -17.97
C ALA A 257 -7.76 -11.17 -17.11
N TYR A 258 -7.21 -11.93 -16.16
CA TYR A 258 -7.94 -12.88 -15.32
C TYR A 258 -8.14 -12.38 -13.88
N HIS A 259 -7.53 -11.23 -13.53
CA HIS A 259 -7.61 -10.63 -12.21
C HIS A 259 -8.05 -9.16 -12.31
N SER A 260 -9.02 -8.77 -11.49
CA SER A 260 -9.36 -7.36 -11.29
C SER A 260 -8.62 -6.84 -10.05
N GLY A 261 -7.57 -6.06 -10.26
CA GLY A 261 -6.82 -5.44 -9.16
C GLY A 261 -7.56 -4.31 -8.43
N ASN A 262 -8.64 -3.77 -9.04
CA ASN A 262 -9.46 -2.70 -8.47
C ASN A 262 -8.68 -1.44 -8.02
N PHE A 263 -7.48 -1.21 -8.57
CA PHE A 263 -6.56 -0.13 -8.18
C PHE A 263 -7.20 1.27 -8.21
N GLY A 264 -8.01 1.56 -9.23
CA GLY A 264 -8.71 2.83 -9.32
C GLY A 264 -9.65 3.08 -8.13
N ALA A 265 -10.36 2.05 -7.66
CA ALA A 265 -11.24 2.19 -6.51
C ALA A 265 -10.45 2.33 -5.19
N ILE A 266 -9.27 1.71 -5.09
CA ILE A 266 -8.34 1.95 -3.97
C ILE A 266 -7.90 3.41 -3.94
N PHE A 267 -7.50 3.94 -5.09
CA PHE A 267 -7.08 5.33 -5.25
C PHE A 267 -8.20 6.33 -4.89
N TRP A 268 -9.43 6.11 -5.36
CA TRP A 268 -10.56 6.96 -4.99
C TRP A 268 -10.83 6.99 -3.49
N GLY A 269 -10.65 5.87 -2.79
CA GLY A 269 -10.77 5.83 -1.32
C GLY A 269 -9.67 6.62 -0.61
N LEU A 270 -8.45 6.67 -1.16
CA LEU A 270 -7.36 7.47 -0.61
C LEU A 270 -7.63 8.97 -0.66
N LEU A 271 -8.43 9.46 -1.62
CA LEU A 271 -8.77 10.88 -1.70
C LEU A 271 -9.58 11.38 -0.50
N PHE A 272 -10.22 10.49 0.28
CA PHE A 272 -10.87 10.87 1.52
C PHE A 272 -9.89 11.27 2.64
N PHE A 273 -8.58 11.05 2.47
CA PHE A 273 -7.57 11.61 3.39
C PHE A 273 -7.49 13.14 3.27
N LEU A 274 -7.74 13.70 2.08
CA LEU A 274 -7.67 15.15 1.88
C LEU A 274 -8.65 15.93 2.76
N PRO A 275 -9.98 15.63 2.77
CA PRO A 275 -10.89 16.29 3.68
C PRO A 275 -10.59 15.98 5.15
N MET A 276 -10.11 14.77 5.48
CA MET A 276 -9.71 14.41 6.85
C MET A 276 -8.56 15.30 7.36
N ILE A 277 -7.50 15.46 6.56
CA ILE A 277 -6.38 16.36 6.84
C ILE A 277 -6.87 17.81 6.95
N TRP A 278 -7.71 18.24 6.01
CA TRP A 278 -8.25 19.59 6.02
C TRP A 278 -9.10 19.88 7.26
N THR A 279 -9.95 18.95 7.69
CA THR A 279 -10.72 19.11 8.95
C THR A 279 -9.84 19.12 10.19
N THR A 280 -8.68 18.46 10.14
CA THR A 280 -7.74 18.41 11.28
C THR A 280 -7.08 19.78 11.54
N LEU A 281 -6.96 20.64 10.52
CA LEU A 281 -6.49 22.03 10.67
C LEU A 281 -7.38 22.87 11.61
N TYR A 282 -8.61 22.44 11.84
CA TYR A 282 -9.58 23.12 12.70
C TYR A 282 -9.79 22.38 14.04
N ILE A 283 -8.95 21.39 14.36
CA ILE A 283 -8.97 20.72 15.67
C ILE A 283 -7.78 21.23 16.47
N GLU A 284 -8.06 21.93 17.58
CA GLU A 284 -7.03 22.38 18.50
C GLU A 284 -6.38 21.15 19.15
N THR A 285 -5.19 20.84 18.66
CA THR A 285 -4.33 19.81 19.25
C THR A 285 -2.91 20.35 19.35
N PRO A 286 -2.16 19.93 20.36
CA PRO A 286 -0.76 20.29 20.47
C PRO A 286 0.14 19.65 19.39
N LEU A 287 -0.43 18.88 18.46
CA LEU A 287 0.26 18.18 17.37
C LEU A 287 0.21 18.95 16.04
N PHE A 288 -0.81 19.77 15.83
CA PHE A 288 -1.10 20.44 14.55
C PHE A 288 -1.05 21.95 14.68
N THR A 289 0.08 22.46 15.20
CA THR A 289 0.25 23.89 15.44
C THR A 289 0.49 24.66 14.15
N ASP A 290 1.09 24.01 13.15
CA ASP A 290 1.42 24.61 11.86
C ASP A 290 0.98 23.73 10.68
N LEU A 291 0.87 24.34 9.50
CA LEU A 291 0.43 23.67 8.26
C LEU A 291 1.32 22.47 7.89
N LEU A 292 2.63 22.60 8.13
CA LEU A 292 3.60 21.55 7.80
C LEU A 292 3.33 20.27 8.60
N ASP A 293 3.12 20.38 9.92
CA ASP A 293 2.85 19.24 10.78
C ASP A 293 1.51 18.58 10.45
N THR A 294 0.51 19.39 10.08
CA THR A 294 -0.82 18.91 9.70
C THR A 294 -0.85 18.06 8.44
N ILE A 295 0.11 18.28 7.53
CA ILE A 295 0.24 17.47 6.32
C ILE A 295 1.23 16.32 6.55
N LEU A 296 2.38 16.61 7.15
CA LEU A 296 3.48 15.66 7.26
C LEU A 296 3.13 14.48 8.17
N VAL A 297 2.53 14.73 9.34
CA VAL A 297 2.25 13.67 10.33
C VAL A 297 1.27 12.63 9.79
N PRO A 298 0.11 12.97 9.19
CA PRO A 298 -0.79 11.99 8.59
C PRO A 298 -0.14 11.16 7.48
N VAL A 299 0.68 11.80 6.63
CA VAL A 299 1.41 11.10 5.55
C VAL A 299 2.39 10.10 6.14
N LEU A 300 3.15 10.50 7.16
CA LEU A 300 4.09 9.60 7.84
C LEU A 300 3.37 8.44 8.54
N LEU A 301 2.23 8.68 9.19
CA LEU A 301 1.42 7.62 9.80
C LEU A 301 0.90 6.63 8.75
N PHE A 302 0.43 7.13 7.59
CA PHE A 302 -0.01 6.29 6.48
C PHE A 302 1.13 5.43 5.91
N LEU A 303 2.29 6.03 5.66
CA LEU A 303 3.47 5.31 5.15
C LEU A 303 3.98 4.27 6.16
N SER A 304 3.98 4.63 7.45
CA SER A 304 4.37 3.74 8.54
C SER A 304 3.43 2.53 8.64
N ALA A 305 2.12 2.75 8.53
CA ALA A 305 1.14 1.66 8.48
C ALA A 305 1.39 0.71 7.30
N GLY A 306 1.79 1.24 6.13
CA GLY A 306 2.14 0.44 4.96
C GLY A 306 3.40 -0.41 5.17
N LEU A 307 4.43 0.15 5.80
CA LEU A 307 5.65 -0.58 6.13
C LEU A 307 5.37 -1.68 7.17
N ILE A 308 4.61 -1.37 8.23
CA ILE A 308 4.17 -2.34 9.24
C ILE A 308 3.40 -3.49 8.57
N TRP A 309 2.48 -3.16 7.66
CA TRP A 309 1.73 -4.14 6.89
C TRP A 309 2.64 -5.05 6.04
N LEU A 310 3.61 -4.47 5.31
CA LEU A 310 4.57 -5.24 4.52
C LEU A 310 5.42 -6.16 5.40
N ALA A 311 5.89 -5.69 6.54
CA ALA A 311 6.62 -6.53 7.49
C ALA A 311 5.77 -7.66 8.06
N ALA A 312 4.48 -7.41 8.35
CA ALA A 312 3.56 -8.45 8.80
C ALA A 312 3.37 -9.53 7.72
N LEU A 313 3.25 -9.15 6.44
CA LEU A 313 3.19 -10.10 5.33
C LEU A 313 4.45 -10.95 5.23
N GLU A 314 5.63 -10.35 5.34
CA GLU A 314 6.89 -11.10 5.28
C GLU A 314 7.08 -12.02 6.50
N LEU A 315 6.71 -11.57 7.70
CA LEU A 315 6.74 -12.40 8.91
C LEU A 315 5.82 -13.62 8.78
N SER A 316 4.65 -13.45 8.15
CA SER A 316 3.72 -14.56 7.89
C SER A 316 4.31 -15.61 6.95
N LYS A 317 5.08 -15.20 5.92
CA LYS A 317 5.78 -16.11 4.99
C LYS A 317 6.93 -16.85 5.68
N ALA A 318 7.68 -16.14 6.53
CA ALA A 318 8.76 -16.73 7.32
C ALA A 318 8.23 -17.79 8.30
N ALA A 319 7.08 -17.52 8.95
CA ALA A 319 6.39 -18.46 9.82
C ALA A 319 5.85 -19.68 9.06
N SER A 320 5.43 -19.52 7.80
CA SER A 320 4.93 -20.62 6.96
C SER A 320 6.04 -21.48 6.32
N GLY A 321 7.29 -21.37 6.76
CA GLY A 321 8.41 -22.20 6.27
C GLY A 321 8.91 -21.86 4.86
N ARG A 322 8.33 -20.86 4.17
CA ARG A 322 8.79 -20.37 2.85
C ARG A 322 9.98 -19.44 3.06
N ARG A 323 11.13 -19.99 3.45
CA ARG A 323 12.38 -19.23 3.64
C ARG A 323 13.03 -18.89 2.30
N THR A 324 12.65 -17.75 1.72
CA THR A 324 13.51 -17.06 0.75
C THR A 324 13.79 -15.64 1.24
N PHE A 325 15.01 -15.43 1.74
CA PHE A 325 15.54 -14.09 2.03
C PHE A 325 15.75 -13.35 0.69
N SER A 326 14.67 -12.78 0.16
CA SER A 326 14.75 -11.95 -1.05
C SER A 326 15.46 -10.62 -0.75
N ARG A 327 16.20 -10.04 -1.71
CA ARG A 327 16.83 -8.71 -1.57
C ARG A 327 15.82 -7.62 -1.17
N SER A 328 14.56 -7.77 -1.58
CA SER A 328 13.44 -6.92 -1.16
C SER A 328 13.15 -6.97 0.33
N TYR A 329 13.38 -8.10 1.02
CA TYR A 329 13.19 -8.23 2.47
C TYR A 329 14.14 -7.32 3.26
N VAL A 330 15.42 -7.31 2.86
CA VAL A 330 16.46 -6.48 3.50
C VAL A 330 16.18 -4.99 3.28
N ILE A 331 15.76 -4.63 2.06
CA ILE A 331 15.39 -3.26 1.70
C ILE A 331 14.14 -2.82 2.49
N GLY A 332 13.10 -3.66 2.55
CA GLY A 332 11.89 -3.38 3.32
C GLY A 332 12.16 -3.18 4.82
N MET A 333 13.02 -4.01 5.41
CA MET A 333 13.43 -3.90 6.81
C MET A 333 14.25 -2.63 7.07
N ALA A 334 15.16 -2.27 6.15
CA ALA A 334 15.95 -1.04 6.25
C ALA A 334 15.06 0.20 6.15
N PHE A 335 14.07 0.22 5.25
CA PHE A 335 13.09 1.30 5.17
C PHE A 335 12.21 1.38 6.42
N LEU A 336 11.80 0.24 6.97
CA LEU A 336 11.00 0.19 8.19
C LEU A 336 11.78 0.72 9.40
N LEU A 337 13.06 0.36 9.53
CA LEU A 337 13.94 0.90 10.58
C LEU A 337 14.24 2.39 10.38
N LEU A 338 14.40 2.85 9.13
CA LEU A 338 14.60 4.27 8.81
C LEU A 338 13.35 5.11 9.10
N PHE A 339 12.17 4.63 8.74
CA PHE A 339 10.90 5.31 9.03
C PHE A 339 10.48 5.20 10.49
N ALA A 340 10.71 4.06 11.14
CA ALA A 340 10.49 3.93 12.58
C ALA A 340 11.46 4.85 13.34
N GLY A 341 12.73 4.91 12.94
CA GLY A 341 13.73 5.81 13.54
C GLY A 341 13.45 7.29 13.27
N GLY A 342 13.10 7.65 12.02
CA GLY A 342 12.73 9.02 11.63
C GLY A 342 11.40 9.47 12.23
N GLY A 343 10.40 8.59 12.25
CA GLY A 343 9.12 8.80 12.90
C GLY A 343 9.28 8.97 14.41
N VAL A 344 10.10 8.13 15.07
CA VAL A 344 10.45 8.27 16.49
C VAL A 344 11.24 9.56 16.74
N LEU A 345 12.19 9.95 15.90
CA LEU A 345 12.95 11.20 16.07
C LEU A 345 12.10 12.46 15.87
N LEU A 346 11.15 12.44 14.92
CA LEU A 346 10.19 13.53 14.72
C LEU A 346 9.10 13.56 15.81
N THR A 347 8.72 12.40 16.36
CA THR A 347 7.74 12.29 17.46
C THR A 347 8.33 12.41 18.86
N TRP A 348 9.64 12.20 19.07
CA TRP A 348 10.31 12.38 20.36
C TRP A 348 10.35 13.85 20.78
N ASN A 349 10.38 14.78 19.81
CA ASN A 349 10.14 16.21 20.06
C ASN A 349 8.66 16.55 20.30
N SER A 350 7.75 15.60 20.05
CA SER A 350 6.29 15.77 19.91
C SER A 350 5.47 14.80 20.78
N LEU A 351 5.90 14.50 22.02
CA LEU A 351 5.14 13.72 23.04
C LEU A 351 3.79 14.37 23.47
N ARG A 352 3.18 15.17 22.60
CA ARG A 352 1.84 15.76 22.68
C ARG A 352 0.91 15.23 21.57
N LEU A 353 1.07 13.98 21.14
CA LEU A 353 0.15 13.34 20.19
C LEU A 353 -1.25 13.26 20.83
N ASP A 354 -2.25 13.87 20.21
CA ASP A 354 -3.64 13.64 20.59
C ASP A 354 -4.02 12.19 20.21
N PRO A 355 -4.29 11.30 21.19
CA PRO A 355 -4.46 9.88 20.92
C PRO A 355 -5.71 9.58 20.08
N VAL A 356 -6.71 10.45 20.13
CA VAL A 356 -7.95 10.28 19.36
C VAL A 356 -7.67 10.54 17.88
N VAL A 357 -7.00 11.66 17.58
CA VAL A 357 -6.70 12.03 16.20
C VAL A 357 -5.69 11.07 15.58
N ALA A 358 -4.60 10.77 16.30
CA ALA A 358 -3.59 9.82 15.84
C ALA A 358 -4.20 8.41 15.65
N GLY A 359 -5.02 7.94 16.59
CA GLY A 359 -5.74 6.67 16.49
C GLY A 359 -6.66 6.61 15.27
N GLY A 360 -7.36 7.71 14.95
CA GLY A 360 -8.18 7.84 13.75
C GLY A 360 -7.37 7.63 12.45
N TYR A 361 -6.24 8.31 12.31
CA TYR A 361 -5.37 8.14 11.13
C TYR A 361 -4.78 6.73 11.01
N VAL A 362 -4.34 6.14 12.12
CA VAL A 362 -3.83 4.77 12.15
C VAL A 362 -4.92 3.78 11.73
N PHE A 363 -6.13 3.93 12.28
CA PHE A 363 -7.25 3.05 11.95
C PHE A 363 -7.62 3.13 10.47
N VAL A 364 -7.78 4.34 9.92
CA VAL A 364 -8.12 4.53 8.50
C VAL A 364 -7.02 3.98 7.60
N SER A 365 -5.75 4.21 7.94
CA SER A 365 -4.62 3.66 7.19
C SER A 365 -4.64 2.13 7.21
N ALA A 366 -4.85 1.51 8.37
CA ALA A 366 -4.97 0.07 8.51
C ALA A 366 -6.15 -0.49 7.68
N ALA A 367 -7.29 0.21 7.66
CA ALA A 367 -8.43 -0.17 6.83
C ALA A 367 -8.07 -0.16 5.34
N VAL A 368 -7.35 0.86 4.85
CA VAL A 368 -6.89 0.90 3.44
C VAL A 368 -6.04 -0.31 3.09
N PHE A 369 -5.07 -0.69 3.93
CA PHE A 369 -4.21 -1.85 3.67
C PHE A 369 -4.98 -3.17 3.74
N PHE A 370 -5.87 -3.30 4.73
CA PHE A 370 -6.77 -4.45 4.86
C PHE A 370 -7.64 -4.61 3.61
N PHE A 371 -8.34 -3.55 3.19
CA PHE A 371 -9.18 -3.58 2.01
C PHE A 371 -8.35 -3.77 0.73
N GLY A 372 -7.17 -3.14 0.62
CA GLY A 372 -6.25 -3.35 -0.50
C GLY A 372 -5.81 -4.81 -0.68
N ARG A 373 -5.88 -5.63 0.38
CA ARG A 373 -5.57 -7.07 0.33
C ARG A 373 -6.73 -7.94 -0.13
N ILE A 374 -7.97 -7.53 0.14
CA ILE A 374 -9.19 -8.30 -0.19
C ILE A 374 -9.93 -7.77 -1.42
N LEU A 375 -9.59 -6.57 -1.90
CA LEU A 375 -10.19 -5.98 -3.09
C LEU A 375 -9.74 -6.64 -4.40
N PRO A 376 -8.50 -7.13 -4.55
CA PRO A 376 -8.12 -7.92 -5.70
C PRO A 376 -8.98 -9.19 -5.77
N ALA A 377 -9.66 -9.39 -6.89
CA ALA A 377 -10.54 -10.52 -7.13
C ALA A 377 -10.28 -11.13 -8.51
N ARG A 378 -10.71 -12.37 -8.72
CA ARG A 378 -10.69 -13.00 -10.04
C ARG A 378 -11.81 -12.43 -10.92
N THR A 379 -11.51 -12.24 -12.20
CA THR A 379 -12.58 -11.97 -13.19
C THR A 379 -13.40 -13.24 -13.41
N GLU A 380 -14.58 -13.13 -14.02
CA GLU A 380 -15.37 -14.32 -14.36
C GLU A 380 -14.56 -15.30 -15.22
N ARG A 381 -13.84 -14.79 -16.22
CA ARG A 381 -12.93 -15.59 -17.05
C ARG A 381 -11.82 -16.25 -16.23
N GLY A 382 -11.26 -15.54 -15.25
CA GLY A 382 -10.25 -16.07 -14.32
C GLY A 382 -10.79 -17.16 -13.40
N ALA A 383 -12.02 -17.01 -12.91
CA ALA A 383 -12.69 -18.03 -12.10
C ALA A 383 -12.92 -19.32 -12.91
N ARG A 384 -13.44 -19.22 -14.15
CA ARG A 384 -13.63 -20.38 -15.03
C ARG A 384 -12.31 -21.05 -15.41
N LEU A 385 -11.27 -20.26 -15.65
CA LEU A 385 -9.94 -20.81 -15.89
C LEU A 385 -9.41 -21.58 -14.68
N ALA A 386 -9.57 -21.04 -13.47
CA ALA A 386 -9.16 -21.72 -12.24
C ALA A 386 -9.90 -23.05 -12.06
N GLU A 387 -11.23 -23.05 -12.28
CA GLU A 387 -12.06 -24.27 -12.24
C GLU A 387 -11.57 -25.30 -13.26
N GLY A 388 -11.22 -24.87 -14.48
CA GLY A 388 -10.72 -25.77 -15.52
C GLY A 388 -9.35 -26.36 -15.19
N ILE A 389 -8.43 -25.55 -14.66
CA ILE A 389 -7.11 -26.03 -14.21
C ILE A 389 -7.25 -27.01 -13.05
N GLU A 390 -8.13 -26.73 -12.08
CA GLU A 390 -8.40 -27.62 -10.95
C GLU A 390 -9.05 -28.93 -11.41
N GLY A 391 -9.98 -28.86 -12.37
CA GLY A 391 -10.60 -30.04 -12.97
C GLY A 391 -9.59 -30.93 -13.69
N LEU A 392 -8.65 -30.33 -14.42
CA LEU A 392 -7.54 -31.06 -15.04
C LEU A 392 -6.64 -31.69 -13.96
N ALA A 393 -6.25 -30.92 -12.94
CA ALA A 393 -5.42 -31.43 -11.85
C ALA A 393 -6.07 -32.61 -11.12
N MET A 394 -7.40 -32.57 -10.92
CA MET A 394 -8.17 -33.66 -10.34
C MET A 394 -8.11 -34.93 -11.19
N TYR A 395 -8.23 -34.80 -12.52
CA TYR A 395 -8.10 -35.94 -13.44
C TYR A 395 -6.69 -36.52 -13.43
N LEU A 396 -5.66 -35.67 -13.53
CA LEU A 396 -4.26 -36.10 -13.58
C LEU A 396 -3.81 -36.75 -12.27
N GLY A 397 -4.24 -36.20 -11.14
CA GLY A 397 -3.91 -36.64 -9.77
C GLY A 397 -4.78 -37.77 -9.22
N THR A 398 -5.76 -38.29 -9.95
CA THR A 398 -6.58 -39.42 -9.49
C THR A 398 -6.00 -40.75 -9.98
N ALA A 399 -5.73 -41.68 -9.06
CA ALA A 399 -5.24 -43.03 -9.35
C ALA A 399 -6.33 -43.98 -9.89
N GLU A 400 -7.60 -43.80 -9.52
CA GLU A 400 -8.74 -44.63 -9.95
C GLU A 400 -9.59 -43.94 -11.05
N ARG A 401 -8.99 -43.62 -12.21
CA ARG A 401 -9.70 -42.90 -13.29
C ARG A 401 -10.92 -43.63 -13.84
N HIS A 402 -10.90 -44.97 -13.83
CA HIS A 402 -12.04 -45.79 -14.29
C HIS A 402 -13.35 -45.53 -13.52
N ARG A 403 -13.30 -44.99 -12.29
CA ARG A 403 -14.52 -44.62 -11.52
C ARG A 403 -15.07 -43.24 -11.85
N LEU A 404 -14.21 -42.30 -12.27
CA LEU A 404 -14.63 -40.97 -12.76
C LEU A 404 -15.09 -41.02 -14.23
N ALA A 405 -14.87 -42.15 -14.92
CA ALA A 405 -14.99 -42.36 -16.36
C ALA A 405 -16.40 -42.74 -16.88
N LEU A 406 -17.47 -42.54 -16.11
CA LEU A 406 -18.83 -42.98 -16.49
C LEU A 406 -19.48 -42.20 -17.67
N LEU A 407 -18.80 -41.21 -18.27
CA LEU A 407 -19.39 -40.24 -19.22
C LEU A 407 -18.63 -40.04 -20.56
N ASN A 408 -17.98 -41.08 -21.11
CA ASN A 408 -17.05 -41.08 -22.27
C ASN A 408 -15.58 -40.85 -21.86
N PRO A 409 -14.83 -41.91 -21.53
CA PRO A 409 -13.39 -41.80 -21.32
C PRO A 409 -12.66 -41.53 -22.65
N PRO A 410 -11.62 -40.67 -22.66
CA PRO A 410 -10.66 -40.67 -23.75
C PRO A 410 -9.95 -42.02 -23.81
N GLU A 411 -9.57 -42.47 -25.01
CA GLU A 411 -8.79 -43.69 -25.16
C GLU A 411 -7.41 -43.52 -24.49
N GLU A 412 -7.09 -44.41 -23.56
CA GLU A 412 -5.82 -44.39 -22.82
C GLU A 412 -4.68 -44.85 -23.73
N THR A 413 -4.13 -43.89 -24.47
CA THR A 413 -3.11 -44.10 -25.50
C THR A 413 -1.77 -43.49 -25.07
N PRO A 414 -0.63 -43.99 -25.58
CA PRO A 414 0.66 -43.34 -25.36
C PRO A 414 0.70 -41.87 -25.79
N GLU A 415 -0.06 -41.52 -26.83
CA GLU A 415 -0.21 -40.15 -27.33
C GLU A 415 -0.92 -39.25 -26.31
N LEU A 416 -1.95 -39.77 -25.62
CA LEU A 416 -2.60 -39.04 -24.52
C LEU A 416 -1.64 -38.80 -23.35
N PHE A 417 -0.81 -39.80 -23.03
CA PHE A 417 0.23 -39.65 -22.00
C PHE A 417 1.19 -38.52 -22.35
N GLU A 418 1.73 -38.50 -23.58
CA GLU A 418 2.62 -37.43 -24.06
C GLU A 418 1.95 -36.06 -24.01
N LYS A 419 0.70 -35.96 -24.48
CA LYS A 419 -0.05 -34.70 -24.56
C LYS A 419 -0.21 -34.05 -23.17
N LEU A 420 -0.43 -34.85 -22.13
CA LEU A 420 -0.77 -34.34 -20.79
C LEU A 420 0.39 -34.35 -19.78
N LEU A 421 1.50 -35.03 -20.08
CA LEU A 421 2.68 -35.08 -19.20
C LEU A 421 3.22 -33.67 -18.84
N PRO A 422 3.33 -32.69 -19.76
CA PRO A 422 3.71 -31.32 -19.40
C PRO A 422 2.77 -30.67 -18.37
N TYR A 423 1.46 -30.86 -18.51
CA TYR A 423 0.47 -30.32 -17.58
C TYR A 423 0.54 -31.02 -16.23
N ALA A 424 0.78 -32.34 -16.21
CA ALA A 424 0.96 -33.08 -14.97
C ALA A 424 2.19 -32.58 -14.20
N LEU A 425 3.29 -32.26 -14.91
CA LEU A 425 4.47 -31.65 -14.31
C LEU A 425 4.17 -30.25 -13.74
N ALA A 426 3.55 -29.37 -14.54
CA ALA A 426 3.20 -28.02 -14.10
C ALA A 426 2.23 -27.98 -12.91
N LEU A 427 1.35 -28.98 -12.80
CA LEU A 427 0.35 -29.08 -11.75
C LEU A 427 0.81 -29.92 -10.55
N GLY A 428 2.03 -30.47 -10.58
CA GLY A 428 2.58 -31.28 -9.48
C GLY A 428 1.93 -32.66 -9.33
N THR A 429 1.41 -33.22 -10.43
CA THR A 429 0.74 -34.54 -10.49
C THR A 429 1.46 -35.52 -11.42
N ALA A 430 2.68 -35.19 -11.88
CA ALA A 430 3.46 -36.00 -12.83
C ALA A 430 3.71 -37.44 -12.36
N GLU A 431 4.00 -37.65 -11.07
CA GLU A 431 4.20 -38.99 -10.51
C GLU A 431 2.94 -39.86 -10.61
N THR A 432 1.81 -39.33 -10.13
CA THR A 432 0.52 -40.01 -10.23
C THR A 432 0.11 -40.25 -11.68
N TRP A 433 0.36 -39.28 -12.57
CA TRP A 433 0.11 -39.41 -14.00
C TRP A 433 0.95 -40.52 -14.64
N ALA A 434 2.26 -40.55 -14.39
CA ALA A 434 3.14 -41.57 -14.94
C ALA A 434 2.79 -42.98 -14.44
N ASN A 435 2.53 -43.12 -13.14
CA ASN A 435 2.18 -44.42 -12.54
C ASN A 435 0.88 -44.99 -13.12
N SER A 436 -0.09 -44.15 -13.46
CA SER A 436 -1.35 -44.60 -14.07
C SER A 436 -1.23 -45.14 -15.50
N PHE A 437 -0.13 -44.82 -16.21
CA PHE A 437 0.11 -45.24 -17.59
C PHE A 437 1.18 -46.33 -17.72
N SER A 438 1.76 -46.82 -16.62
CA SER A 438 2.88 -47.79 -16.63
C SER A 438 2.58 -48.99 -17.53
N ASP A 439 1.46 -49.66 -17.29
CA ASP A 439 1.06 -50.89 -17.97
C ASP A 439 0.79 -50.67 -19.47
N ILE A 440 0.18 -49.54 -19.81
CA ILE A 440 -0.18 -49.18 -21.18
C ILE A 440 1.08 -48.91 -21.99
N LEU A 441 2.00 -48.13 -21.42
CA LEU A 441 3.24 -47.76 -22.08
C LEU A 441 4.20 -48.95 -22.20
N GLU A 442 4.18 -49.88 -21.24
CA GLU A 442 4.93 -51.14 -21.32
C GLU A 442 4.39 -52.04 -22.44
N ARG A 443 3.06 -52.23 -22.51
CA ARG A 443 2.43 -53.01 -23.59
C ARG A 443 2.68 -52.41 -24.97
N ALA A 444 2.64 -51.09 -25.07
CA ALA A 444 2.91 -50.36 -26.30
C ALA A 444 4.40 -50.32 -26.67
N LYS A 445 5.32 -50.79 -25.79
CA LYS A 445 6.78 -50.60 -25.91
C LYS A 445 7.12 -49.14 -26.27
N TYR A 446 6.40 -48.22 -25.66
CA TYR A 446 6.44 -46.83 -26.06
C TYR A 446 7.82 -46.23 -25.72
N ALA A 447 8.39 -45.54 -26.71
CA ALA A 447 9.60 -44.74 -26.60
C ALA A 447 9.30 -43.33 -27.12
N PRO A 448 9.48 -42.26 -26.32
CA PRO A 448 9.22 -40.90 -26.77
C PRO A 448 10.13 -40.51 -27.93
N GLY A 449 9.56 -40.00 -29.02
CA GLY A 449 10.36 -39.48 -30.14
C GLY A 449 11.22 -38.26 -29.79
N TRP A 450 10.92 -37.61 -28.66
CA TRP A 450 11.59 -36.43 -28.15
C TRP A 450 12.66 -36.71 -27.09
N ASN A 451 12.88 -37.97 -26.67
CA ASN A 451 13.93 -38.31 -25.70
C ASN A 451 14.63 -39.63 -26.06
N GLU A 452 15.91 -39.53 -26.46
CA GLU A 452 16.73 -40.65 -26.91
C GLU A 452 17.33 -41.49 -25.77
N SER A 453 17.33 -40.95 -24.55
CA SER A 453 18.00 -41.55 -23.40
C SER A 453 17.04 -42.15 -22.37
N MET A 454 15.74 -42.17 -22.66
CA MET A 454 14.75 -42.77 -21.77
C MET A 454 14.89 -44.31 -21.73
N PRO A 455 15.23 -44.93 -20.60
CA PRO A 455 15.39 -46.38 -20.52
C PRO A 455 14.05 -47.11 -20.71
N ALA A 456 14.07 -48.22 -21.44
CA ALA A 456 12.90 -49.08 -21.59
C ALA A 456 12.63 -49.84 -20.28
N GLY A 457 11.43 -49.68 -19.70
CA GLY A 457 10.95 -50.50 -18.60
C GLY A 457 11.34 -50.08 -17.18
N ASP A 458 11.93 -48.88 -16.98
CA ASP A 458 12.22 -48.39 -15.63
C ASP A 458 11.04 -47.60 -15.04
N TYR A 459 10.71 -47.90 -13.79
CA TYR A 459 9.62 -47.39 -12.94
C TYR A 459 9.69 -45.87 -12.63
N GLY A 460 10.43 -45.09 -13.42
CA GLY A 460 10.78 -43.70 -13.15
C GLY A 460 10.42 -42.71 -14.25
N ARG A 461 9.34 -42.93 -15.01
CA ARG A 461 8.94 -41.98 -16.07
C ARG A 461 8.56 -40.60 -15.54
N ALA A 462 8.13 -40.51 -14.27
CA ALA A 462 8.04 -39.27 -13.51
C ALA A 462 9.37 -38.84 -12.86
N ALA A 463 10.23 -39.80 -12.52
CA ALA A 463 11.56 -39.51 -11.97
C ALA A 463 12.42 -38.72 -12.98
N PHE A 464 12.34 -39.02 -14.29
CA PHE A 464 13.02 -38.21 -15.31
C PHE A 464 12.50 -36.77 -15.34
N THR A 465 11.18 -36.56 -15.33
CA THR A 465 10.59 -35.20 -15.34
C THR A 465 10.87 -34.43 -14.05
N CYS A 466 10.83 -35.09 -12.89
CA CYS A 466 11.17 -34.50 -11.60
C CYS A 466 12.66 -34.16 -11.51
N ARG A 467 13.55 -35.08 -11.93
CA ARG A 467 15.01 -34.84 -11.95
C ARG A 467 15.42 -33.79 -12.99
N PHE A 468 14.74 -33.71 -14.13
CA PHE A 468 14.97 -32.66 -15.12
C PHE A 468 14.57 -31.27 -14.58
N ALA A 469 13.46 -31.19 -13.85
CA ALA A 469 13.07 -29.97 -13.15
C ALA A 469 14.06 -29.60 -12.03
N GLU A 470 14.55 -30.58 -11.26
CA GLU A 470 15.61 -30.39 -10.26
C GLU A 470 16.92 -29.91 -10.91
N ALA A 471 17.32 -30.49 -12.04
CA ALA A 471 18.52 -30.09 -12.78
C ALA A 471 18.44 -28.65 -13.33
N LEU A 472 17.24 -28.16 -13.66
CA LEU A 472 17.01 -26.76 -14.03
C LEU A 472 17.03 -25.79 -12.83
N ALA A 473 16.86 -26.30 -11.61
CA ALA A 473 16.89 -25.52 -10.38
C ALA A 473 18.32 -25.28 -9.84
N HIS A 474 19.28 -26.13 -10.24
CA HIS A 474 20.70 -26.05 -9.91
C HIS A 474 21.50 -25.25 -10.95
#